data_AF-A0A849QTQ9-F1
#
_entry.id   AF-A0A849QTQ9-F1
#
_cell.length_a   1.000
_cell.length_b   1.000
_cell.length_c   1.000
_cell.angle_alpha   90.00
_cell.angle_beta   90.00
_cell.angle_gamma   90.00
#
_symmetry.space_group_name_H-M   'P 1'
#
loop_
_entity.id
_entity.type
_entity.pdbx_description
1 polymer ?
#
loop_
_entity_poly.entity_id
_entity_poly.type
_entity_poly.pdbx_seq_one_letter_code
_entity_poly.pdbx_strand_id
1 'polypeptide(L)'
;MVILLFALLLAVSAIDPSSASNITHPVILEFLPNPEALMDQGEYVVIYNPAGQGIDISGFILTDLEGEFEIPGGTILDPESKYKIELPADGIQLSNSGDEVILLDNALRMVDCAIYGGSEYEGEGWQGSMLGRASEERIFRRFYLDKDTDTAYEWLPLKEYYRGQSGFMPSSKSFSGEVTVFVSPDCSLEILKKEIRNASVLRVNVYLFESQDIEREVVDVLSRGGTVHML
;
A
#
# COMPACT_ATOMS: atom_id res chain seq x y z
N MET A 1 11.50 -26.71 -18.82
CA MET A 1 11.32 -25.77 -17.70
C MET A 1 10.71 -24.50 -18.25
N VAL A 2 9.49 -24.14 -17.85
CA VAL A 2 8.86 -22.88 -18.26
C VAL A 2 9.25 -21.84 -17.22
N ILE A 3 10.08 -20.87 -17.61
CA ILE A 3 10.46 -19.75 -16.73
C ILE A 3 9.47 -18.62 -17.02
N LEU A 4 8.61 -18.33 -16.06
CA LEU A 4 7.76 -17.13 -16.06
C LEU A 4 8.49 -16.06 -15.27
N LEU A 5 9.01 -15.04 -15.95
CA LEU A 5 9.53 -13.85 -15.29
C LEU A 5 8.34 -12.97 -14.92
N PHE A 6 7.91 -13.04 -13.66
CA PHE A 6 7.08 -12.01 -13.08
C PHE A 6 8.01 -11.02 -12.37
N ALA A 7 7.67 -9.73 -12.37
CA ALA A 7 8.02 -8.89 -11.24
C ALA A 7 7.33 -9.50 -10.02
N LEU A 8 8.02 -10.45 -9.39
CA LEU A 8 7.48 -11.25 -8.30
C LEU A 8 7.67 -10.42 -7.05
N LEU A 9 6.59 -9.78 -6.62
CA LEU A 9 6.53 -9.25 -5.29
C LEU A 9 6.35 -10.45 -4.34
N LEU A 10 7.44 -10.89 -3.72
CA LEU A 10 7.39 -11.92 -2.70
C LEU A 10 6.82 -11.30 -1.42
N ALA A 11 5.49 -11.35 -1.27
CA ALA A 11 4.95 -11.48 0.06
C ALA A 11 5.29 -12.90 0.52
N VAL A 12 6.17 -13.06 1.51
CA VAL A 12 6.19 -14.27 2.32
C VAL A 12 4.89 -14.23 3.12
N SER A 13 3.80 -14.67 2.50
CA SER A 13 2.54 -14.90 3.19
C SER A 13 2.70 -16.18 4.00
N ALA A 14 3.16 -16.03 5.24
CA ALA A 14 2.65 -16.85 6.31
C ALA A 14 1.38 -16.20 6.88
N ILE A 15 0.47 -15.71 6.02
CA ILE A 15 -0.80 -15.14 6.46
C ILE A 15 -1.85 -15.53 5.44
N ASP A 16 -2.70 -16.47 5.82
CA ASP A 16 -4.01 -16.66 5.20
C ASP A 16 -4.77 -15.33 5.28
N PRO A 17 -5.30 -14.78 4.17
CA PRO A 17 -6.13 -13.58 4.17
C PRO A 17 -7.52 -13.79 4.82
N SER A 18 -7.68 -14.81 5.66
CA SER A 18 -8.90 -15.14 6.40
C SER A 18 -8.68 -15.31 7.89
N SER A 19 -7.60 -14.75 8.44
CA SER A 19 -7.53 -14.56 9.89
C SER A 19 -8.56 -13.48 10.23
N ALA A 20 -9.57 -13.81 11.04
CA ALA A 20 -10.47 -12.79 11.57
C ALA A 20 -9.61 -11.68 12.21
N SER A 21 -9.85 -10.42 11.83
CA SER A 21 -9.14 -9.29 12.44
C SER A 21 -9.37 -9.32 13.95
N ASN A 22 -8.30 -9.19 14.73
CA ASN A 22 -8.42 -9.04 16.18
C ASN A 22 -8.70 -7.58 16.58
N ILE A 23 -8.87 -6.69 15.60
CA ILE A 23 -9.18 -5.28 15.82
C ILE A 23 -10.67 -5.16 16.11
N THR A 24 -11.03 -4.49 17.21
CA THR A 24 -12.42 -4.37 17.69
C THR A 24 -12.93 -2.94 17.68
N HIS A 25 -12.12 -2.02 17.17
CA HIS A 25 -12.35 -0.58 17.09
C HIS A 25 -12.18 -0.11 15.63
N PRO A 26 -12.69 1.09 15.26
CA PRO A 26 -12.51 1.61 13.92
C PRO A 26 -11.06 2.09 13.73
N VAL A 27 -10.54 1.95 12.51
CA VAL A 27 -9.17 2.34 12.16
C VAL A 27 -9.15 3.25 10.94
N ILE A 28 -8.16 4.11 10.85
CA ILE A 28 -7.78 4.86 9.65
C ILE A 28 -7.22 3.85 8.66
N LEU A 29 -7.94 3.68 7.55
CA LEU A 29 -7.60 2.74 6.49
C LEU A 29 -6.74 3.37 5.41
N GLU A 30 -7.06 4.60 5.05
CA GLU A 30 -6.48 5.26 3.90
C GLU A 30 -6.58 6.76 4.02
N PHE A 31 -5.58 7.48 3.51
CA PHE A 31 -5.65 8.92 3.35
C PHE A 31 -4.77 9.41 2.19
N LEU A 32 -5.15 10.54 1.62
CA LEU A 32 -4.42 11.24 0.57
C LEU A 32 -4.20 12.68 1.02
N PRO A 33 -3.01 13.04 1.53
CA PRO A 33 -2.74 14.38 2.04
C PRO A 33 -2.31 15.38 0.96
N ASN A 34 -1.86 14.93 -0.22
CA ASN A 34 -1.27 15.81 -1.23
C ASN A 34 -1.87 15.59 -2.62
N PRO A 35 -3.14 15.97 -2.86
CA PRO A 35 -3.72 15.93 -4.20
C PRO A 35 -3.11 17.02 -5.11
N GLU A 36 -3.06 16.78 -6.42
CA GLU A 36 -2.53 17.74 -7.41
C GLU A 36 -3.43 18.98 -7.55
N ALA A 37 -4.71 18.86 -7.16
CA ALA A 37 -5.69 19.92 -7.36
C ALA A 37 -5.41 21.16 -6.50
N LEU A 38 -5.79 22.33 -7.02
CA LEU A 38 -5.61 23.61 -6.32
C LEU A 38 -6.24 23.59 -4.93
N MET A 39 -5.52 24.17 -3.95
CA MET A 39 -5.96 24.26 -2.54
C MET A 39 -6.26 22.88 -1.94
N ASP A 40 -5.48 21.88 -2.36
CA ASP A 40 -5.57 20.49 -1.94
C ASP A 40 -6.98 19.88 -2.11
N GLN A 41 -7.72 20.31 -3.15
CA GLN A 41 -9.06 19.77 -3.40
C GLN A 41 -9.03 18.25 -3.64
N GLY A 42 -9.80 17.53 -2.84
CA GLY A 42 -9.86 16.08 -2.87
C GLY A 42 -8.84 15.41 -1.96
N GLU A 43 -8.23 16.13 -1.02
CA GLU A 43 -7.65 15.54 0.17
C GLU A 43 -8.73 14.73 0.91
N TYR A 44 -8.36 13.61 1.53
CA TYR A 44 -9.33 12.82 2.28
C TYR A 44 -8.70 11.87 3.29
N VAL A 45 -9.54 11.43 4.23
CA VAL A 45 -9.27 10.33 5.15
C VAL A 45 -10.43 9.32 5.10
N VAL A 46 -10.12 8.03 5.17
CA VAL A 46 -11.08 6.93 5.22
C VAL A 46 -10.92 6.16 6.51
N ILE A 47 -12.01 6.07 7.27
CA ILE A 47 -12.15 5.24 8.46
C ILE A 47 -12.81 3.92 8.06
N TYR A 48 -12.38 2.82 8.65
CA TYR A 48 -12.83 1.46 8.35
C TYR A 48 -13.20 0.72 9.63
N ASN A 49 -14.22 -0.13 9.53
CA ASN A 49 -14.56 -1.08 10.58
C ASN A 49 -14.04 -2.49 10.24
N PRO A 50 -12.92 -2.94 10.83
CA PRO A 50 -12.41 -4.31 10.68
C PRO A 50 -13.14 -5.34 11.54
N ALA A 51 -13.97 -4.90 12.49
CA ALA A 51 -14.63 -5.79 13.45
C ALA A 51 -15.81 -6.54 12.82
N GLY A 52 -16.14 -7.70 13.38
CA GLY A 52 -17.30 -8.51 12.97
C GLY A 52 -18.67 -7.97 13.40
N GLN A 53 -18.73 -6.77 13.98
CA GLN A 53 -19.96 -6.12 14.45
C GLN A 53 -19.97 -4.63 14.07
N GLY A 54 -21.15 -4.02 14.05
CA GLY A 54 -21.28 -2.59 13.81
C GLY A 54 -20.63 -1.75 14.92
N ILE A 55 -20.01 -0.64 14.54
CA ILE A 55 -19.38 0.33 15.44
C ILE A 55 -20.09 1.67 15.27
N ASP A 56 -20.61 2.22 16.37
CA ASP A 56 -21.12 3.59 16.39
C ASP A 56 -19.93 4.55 16.50
N ILE A 57 -19.74 5.37 15.47
CA ILE A 57 -18.69 6.39 15.40
C ILE A 57 -19.26 7.81 15.51
N SER A 58 -20.50 7.93 16.00
CA SER A 58 -21.13 9.23 16.26
C SER A 58 -20.31 10.06 17.26
N GLY A 59 -19.99 11.30 16.89
CA GLY A 59 -19.22 12.23 17.72
C GLY A 59 -17.74 11.86 17.87
N PHE A 60 -17.23 10.89 17.09
CA PHE A 60 -15.79 10.70 16.96
C PHE A 60 -15.19 11.92 16.26
N ILE A 61 -13.92 12.21 16.53
CA ILE A 61 -13.24 13.40 16.02
C ILE A 61 -12.02 12.97 15.22
N LEU A 62 -11.89 13.49 14.00
CA LEU A 62 -10.66 13.43 13.21
C LEU A 62 -9.89 14.74 13.44
N THR A 63 -8.60 14.67 13.74
CA THR A 63 -7.75 15.85 13.96
C THR A 63 -6.33 15.65 13.45
N ASP A 64 -5.71 16.75 13.03
CA ASP A 64 -4.27 16.92 12.75
C ASP A 64 -3.52 17.58 13.93
N LEU A 65 -4.23 17.91 15.02
CA LEU A 65 -3.83 18.74 16.18
C LEU A 65 -4.00 20.26 16.00
N GLU A 66 -4.29 20.74 14.80
CA GLU A 66 -4.62 22.14 14.52
C GLU A 66 -6.12 22.37 14.34
N GLY A 67 -6.80 21.44 13.68
CA GLY A 67 -8.21 21.44 13.35
C GLY A 67 -8.90 20.14 13.73
N GLU A 68 -10.24 20.18 13.77
CA GLU A 68 -11.05 19.04 14.19
C GLU A 68 -12.28 18.90 13.29
N PHE A 69 -12.60 17.67 12.92
CA PHE A 69 -13.86 17.31 12.26
C PHE A 69 -14.62 16.30 13.11
N GLU A 70 -15.80 16.70 13.61
CA GLU A 70 -16.68 15.81 14.37
C GLU A 70 -17.60 15.02 13.43
N ILE A 71 -17.58 13.69 13.56
CA ILE A 71 -18.43 12.80 12.77
C ILE A 71 -19.90 12.95 13.21
N PRO A 72 -20.83 13.20 12.26
CA PRO A 72 -22.22 13.46 12.59
C PRO A 72 -22.88 12.35 13.42
N GLY A 73 -23.79 12.76 14.31
CA GLY A 73 -24.57 11.83 15.12
C GLY A 73 -25.43 10.86 14.28
N GLY A 74 -25.52 9.61 14.73
CA GLY A 74 -26.22 8.52 14.05
C GLY A 74 -25.37 7.76 13.02
N THR A 75 -24.05 7.99 12.99
CA THR A 75 -23.14 7.32 12.05
C THR A 75 -22.68 5.99 12.62
N ILE A 76 -23.20 4.89 12.03
CA ILE A 76 -22.82 3.52 12.39
C ILE A 76 -22.08 2.89 11.20
N LEU A 77 -20.87 2.41 11.45
CA LEU A 77 -20.11 1.59 10.51
C LEU A 77 -20.48 0.12 10.70
N ASP A 78 -21.20 -0.46 9.74
CA ASP A 78 -21.38 -1.91 9.66
C ASP A 78 -20.04 -2.64 9.48
N PRO A 79 -19.96 -3.96 9.76
CA PRO A 79 -18.76 -4.75 9.49
C PRO A 79 -18.24 -4.53 8.07
N GLU A 80 -16.92 -4.38 7.93
CA GLU A 80 -16.22 -4.15 6.67
C GLU A 80 -16.62 -2.87 5.91
N SER A 81 -17.39 -1.98 6.54
CA SER A 81 -17.81 -0.71 5.94
C SER A 81 -16.81 0.40 6.17
N LYS A 82 -16.91 1.45 5.35
CA LYS A 82 -16.00 2.59 5.31
C LYS A 82 -16.75 3.90 5.44
N TYR A 83 -16.13 4.87 6.10
CA TYR A 83 -16.60 6.25 6.18
C TYR A 83 -15.51 7.16 5.64
N LYS A 84 -15.83 7.96 4.62
CA LYS A 84 -14.88 8.87 3.96
C LYS A 84 -15.16 10.30 4.41
N ILE A 85 -14.12 11.00 4.82
CA ILE A 85 -14.11 12.42 5.14
C ILE A 85 -13.31 13.10 4.02
N GLU A 86 -13.96 13.97 3.27
CA GLU A 86 -13.28 14.84 2.29
C GLU A 86 -12.71 16.04 3.04
N LEU A 87 -11.48 16.42 2.71
CA LEU A 87 -10.75 17.53 3.29
C LEU A 87 -10.38 18.55 2.19
N PRO A 88 -10.10 19.82 2.55
CA PRO A 88 -10.22 20.39 3.90
C PRO A 88 -11.68 20.52 4.37
N ALA A 89 -11.94 20.31 5.66
CA ALA A 89 -13.28 20.43 6.26
C ALA A 89 -13.18 20.96 7.69
N ASP A 90 -14.06 21.88 8.09
CA ASP A 90 -14.19 22.38 9.48
C ASP A 90 -12.86 22.79 10.18
N GLY A 91 -11.85 23.19 9.41
CA GLY A 91 -10.55 23.65 9.90
C GLY A 91 -9.45 22.59 9.92
N ILE A 92 -9.75 21.31 9.66
CA ILE A 92 -8.72 20.27 9.44
C ILE A 92 -8.28 20.25 7.97
N GLN A 93 -6.97 20.20 7.75
CA GLN A 93 -6.32 20.07 6.45
C GLN A 93 -4.93 19.47 6.64
N LEU A 94 -4.61 18.38 5.96
CA LEU A 94 -3.34 17.70 6.15
C LEU A 94 -2.18 18.43 5.47
N SER A 95 -1.04 18.46 6.13
CA SER A 95 0.19 19.08 5.61
C SER A 95 0.87 18.22 4.55
N ASN A 96 1.10 18.80 3.37
CA ASN A 96 1.84 18.16 2.27
C ASN A 96 3.27 17.71 2.63
N SER A 97 3.88 18.28 3.67
CA SER A 97 5.23 17.90 4.11
C SER A 97 5.25 16.78 5.16
N GLY A 98 4.15 16.53 5.86
CA GLY A 98 4.08 15.63 7.00
C GLY A 98 3.16 16.17 8.08
N ASP A 99 2.38 15.27 8.67
CA ASP A 99 1.33 15.60 9.63
C ASP A 99 0.92 14.38 10.46
N GLU A 100 0.01 14.62 11.38
CA GLU A 100 -0.71 13.62 12.15
C GLU A 100 -2.13 13.40 11.61
N VAL A 101 -2.56 12.14 11.54
CA VAL A 101 -3.95 11.80 11.29
C VAL A 101 -4.44 11.03 12.50
N ILE A 102 -5.22 11.69 13.36
CA ILE A 102 -5.62 11.12 14.65
C ILE A 102 -7.14 10.98 14.69
N LEU A 103 -7.59 9.78 15.08
CA LEU A 103 -8.99 9.48 15.37
C LEU A 103 -9.20 9.41 16.88
N LEU A 104 -10.06 10.27 17.40
CA LEU A 104 -10.50 10.28 18.80
C LEU A 104 -11.93 9.77 18.92
N ASP A 105 -12.25 9.10 20.02
CA ASP A 105 -13.64 8.83 20.38
C ASP A 105 -14.34 10.06 20.96
N ASN A 106 -15.63 9.94 21.23
CA ASN A 106 -16.44 11.03 21.81
C ASN A 106 -16.04 11.43 23.25
N ALA A 107 -15.12 10.69 23.88
CA ALA A 107 -14.54 11.02 25.18
C ALA A 107 -13.12 11.59 25.04
N LEU A 108 -12.72 11.96 23.81
CA LEU A 108 -11.40 12.50 23.45
C LEU A 108 -10.25 11.53 23.72
N ARG A 109 -10.51 10.22 23.71
CA ARG A 109 -9.47 9.20 23.81
C ARG A 109 -9.03 8.83 22.41
N MET A 110 -7.72 8.74 22.20
CA MET A 110 -7.18 8.27 20.93
C MET A 110 -7.59 6.82 20.69
N VAL A 111 -8.17 6.59 19.52
CA VAL A 111 -8.61 5.28 19.04
C VAL A 111 -7.60 4.70 18.06
N ASP A 112 -7.09 5.54 17.16
CA ASP A 112 -6.10 5.17 16.14
C ASP A 112 -5.38 6.42 15.64
N CYS A 113 -4.17 6.27 15.12
CA CYS A 113 -3.47 7.35 14.44
C CYS A 113 -2.52 6.86 13.34
N ALA A 114 -2.16 7.77 12.45
CA ALA A 114 -1.11 7.56 11.45
C ALA A 114 -0.27 8.83 11.32
N ILE A 115 1.05 8.68 11.42
CA ILE A 115 2.00 9.80 11.42
C ILE A 115 2.89 9.69 10.18
N TYR A 116 3.01 10.75 9.38
CA TYR A 116 3.73 10.67 8.10
C TYR A 116 4.66 11.85 7.81
N GLY A 117 5.55 11.65 6.86
CA GLY A 117 6.39 12.71 6.31
C GLY A 117 7.38 13.29 7.32
N GLY A 118 7.43 14.62 7.38
CA GLY A 118 8.27 15.41 8.28
C GLY A 118 7.58 15.90 9.55
N SER A 119 6.52 15.22 10.00
CA SER A 119 5.91 15.44 11.32
C SER A 119 6.99 15.40 12.44
N GLU A 120 6.78 16.17 13.50
CA GLU A 120 7.59 16.15 14.73
C GLU A 120 6.84 15.50 15.90
N TYR A 121 5.78 14.72 15.62
CA TYR A 121 4.94 14.12 16.65
C TYR A 121 5.71 13.16 17.57
N GLU A 122 5.68 13.45 18.87
CA GLU A 122 6.27 12.62 19.94
C GLU A 122 5.22 12.16 20.98
N GLY A 123 3.93 12.28 20.65
CA GLY A 123 2.83 11.92 21.55
C GLY A 123 2.57 10.41 21.64
N GLU A 124 1.50 10.05 22.35
CA GLU A 124 1.06 8.66 22.53
C GLU A 124 0.37 8.10 21.27
N GLY A 125 0.27 6.78 21.18
CA GLY A 125 -0.53 6.10 20.15
C GLY A 125 0.17 5.84 18.82
N TRP A 126 1.43 6.26 18.62
CA TRP A 126 2.28 5.79 17.51
C TRP A 126 3.63 5.31 18.03
N GLN A 127 4.17 4.24 17.44
CA GLN A 127 5.43 3.66 17.82
C GLN A 127 6.37 3.44 16.62
N GLY A 128 7.63 3.80 16.82
CA GLY A 128 8.70 3.57 15.85
C GLY A 128 8.75 4.64 14.76
N SER A 129 9.12 4.24 13.55
CA SER A 129 9.28 5.17 12.43
C SER A 129 7.92 5.68 11.94
N MET A 130 7.89 6.93 11.50
CA MET A 130 6.77 7.51 10.77
C MET A 130 6.63 6.88 9.38
N LEU A 131 5.47 7.09 8.77
CA LEU A 131 5.24 6.78 7.37
C LEU A 131 6.10 7.68 6.46
N GLY A 132 6.28 7.25 5.21
CA GLY A 132 7.07 7.97 4.23
C GLY A 132 6.50 9.36 3.86
N ARG A 133 7.17 10.03 2.92
CA ARG A 133 6.75 11.36 2.44
C ARG A 133 5.44 11.31 1.65
N ALA A 134 4.62 12.35 1.83
CA ALA A 134 3.44 12.64 1.02
C ALA A 134 3.82 13.24 -0.34
N SER A 135 4.22 12.38 -1.29
CA SER A 135 4.34 12.80 -2.69
C SER A 135 2.99 13.17 -3.28
N GLU A 136 2.99 14.05 -4.29
CA GLU A 136 1.77 14.42 -5.01
C GLU A 136 1.02 13.17 -5.52
N GLU A 137 -0.29 13.16 -5.29
CA GLU A 137 -1.25 12.09 -5.55
C GLU A 137 -0.96 10.74 -4.86
N ARG A 138 -0.01 10.68 -3.91
CA ARG A 138 0.28 9.47 -3.14
C ARG A 138 -0.79 9.23 -2.08
N ILE A 139 -1.31 8.00 -2.09
CA ILE A 139 -2.27 7.48 -1.12
C ILE A 139 -1.52 6.61 -0.10
N PHE A 140 -1.66 6.92 1.18
CA PHE A 140 -1.28 6.02 2.26
C PHE A 140 -2.44 5.05 2.50
N ARG A 141 -2.18 3.74 2.43
CA ARG A 141 -3.18 2.70 2.63
C ARG A 141 -2.66 1.64 3.59
N ARG A 142 -3.39 1.40 4.67
CA ARG A 142 -3.16 0.31 5.62
C ARG A 142 -3.36 -1.03 4.90
N PHE A 143 -2.36 -1.89 4.96
CA PHE A 143 -2.29 -3.17 4.25
C PHE A 143 -2.52 -4.36 5.18
N TYR A 144 -1.92 -4.36 6.37
CA TYR A 144 -2.14 -5.38 7.38
C TYR A 144 -3.25 -4.93 8.33
N LEU A 145 -4.35 -5.69 8.37
CA LEU A 145 -5.55 -5.41 9.17
C LEU A 145 -5.84 -6.54 10.18
N ASP A 146 -4.90 -7.46 10.37
CA ASP A 146 -5.02 -8.56 11.33
C ASP A 146 -4.83 -8.08 12.78
N LYS A 147 -4.02 -7.04 12.96
CA LYS A 147 -3.75 -6.40 14.25
C LYS A 147 -3.43 -4.92 14.07
N ASP A 148 -3.93 -4.11 14.98
CA ASP A 148 -3.50 -2.74 15.17
C ASP A 148 -2.26 -2.73 16.06
N THR A 149 -1.12 -2.33 15.51
CA THR A 149 0.19 -2.27 16.17
C THR A 149 0.65 -0.84 16.43
N ASP A 150 -0.09 0.15 15.93
CA ASP A 150 0.26 1.56 16.02
C ASP A 150 1.66 1.83 15.43
N THR A 151 2.03 1.13 14.34
CA THR A 151 3.34 1.29 13.71
C THR A 151 3.26 1.37 12.19
N ALA A 152 4.34 1.87 11.58
CA ALA A 152 4.49 1.90 10.13
C ALA A 152 4.41 0.52 9.46
N TYR A 153 4.57 -0.59 10.21
CA TYR A 153 4.48 -1.94 9.68
C TYR A 153 3.17 -2.20 8.93
N GLU A 154 2.04 -1.78 9.49
CA GLU A 154 0.72 -2.01 8.88
C GLU A 154 0.55 -1.30 7.55
N TRP A 155 1.34 -0.24 7.35
CA TRP A 155 1.29 0.64 6.21
C TRP A 155 2.42 0.37 5.22
N LEU A 156 3.32 -0.60 5.52
CA LEU A 156 4.43 -0.98 4.62
C LEU A 156 3.84 -1.51 3.32
N PRO A 157 3.92 -0.72 2.24
CA PRO A 157 3.21 -1.06 1.04
C PRO A 157 3.95 -2.17 0.29
N LEU A 158 3.18 -3.10 -0.28
CA LEU A 158 3.65 -3.96 -1.38
C LEU A 158 4.00 -3.13 -2.63
N LYS A 159 3.32 -1.99 -2.81
CA LYS A 159 3.56 -0.96 -3.82
C LYS A 159 3.00 0.37 -3.33
N GLU A 160 3.61 1.49 -3.70
CA GLU A 160 3.00 2.79 -3.44
C GLU A 160 1.72 2.96 -4.25
N TYR A 161 0.69 3.54 -3.63
CA TYR A 161 -0.59 3.81 -4.25
C TYR A 161 -0.67 5.26 -4.67
N TYR A 162 -1.19 5.49 -5.87
CA TYR A 162 -1.44 6.82 -6.40
C TYR A 162 -2.86 6.92 -6.91
N ARG A 163 -3.46 8.11 -6.87
CA ARG A 163 -4.76 8.35 -7.51
C ARG A 163 -4.71 7.95 -8.98
N GLY A 164 -5.77 7.28 -9.46
CA GLY A 164 -5.83 6.73 -10.82
C GLY A 164 -5.06 5.43 -11.05
N GLN A 165 -4.30 4.93 -10.06
CA GLN A 165 -3.64 3.64 -10.16
C GLN A 165 -4.66 2.49 -10.04
N SER A 166 -4.46 1.42 -10.80
CA SER A 166 -5.27 0.20 -10.67
C SER A 166 -5.09 -0.46 -9.30
N GLY A 167 -6.21 -0.75 -8.64
CA GLY A 167 -6.28 -1.43 -7.34
C GLY A 167 -6.11 -2.95 -7.38
N PHE A 168 -5.76 -3.54 -8.53
CA PHE A 168 -5.57 -4.98 -8.63
C PHE A 168 -4.39 -5.43 -7.77
N MET A 169 -4.66 -6.37 -6.86
CA MET A 169 -3.62 -7.12 -6.19
C MET A 169 -3.09 -8.22 -7.11
N PRO A 170 -1.79 -8.51 -7.08
CA PRO A 170 -1.26 -9.68 -7.77
C PRO A 170 -1.94 -10.95 -7.23
N SER A 171 -2.31 -11.86 -8.14
CA SER A 171 -2.86 -13.15 -7.73
C SER A 171 -1.83 -13.92 -6.92
N SER A 172 -2.20 -14.40 -5.73
CA SER A 172 -1.35 -15.32 -4.98
C SER A 172 -1.21 -16.63 -5.76
N LYS A 173 0.03 -17.12 -5.85
CA LYS A 173 0.33 -18.41 -6.45
C LYS A 173 1.22 -19.21 -5.51
N SER A 174 0.75 -20.38 -5.12
CA SER A 174 1.57 -21.36 -4.41
C SER A 174 2.42 -22.14 -5.41
N PHE A 175 3.68 -22.33 -5.11
CA PHE A 175 4.57 -23.21 -5.86
C PHE A 175 5.55 -23.91 -4.93
N SER A 176 6.11 -25.02 -5.39
CA SER A 176 7.19 -25.73 -4.70
C SER A 176 8.44 -25.67 -5.57
N GLY A 177 9.51 -25.11 -5.03
CA GLY A 177 10.77 -24.93 -5.76
C GLY A 177 11.71 -23.99 -5.00
N GLU A 178 12.89 -23.78 -5.57
CA GLU A 178 13.85 -22.81 -5.07
C GLU A 178 13.48 -21.39 -5.55
N VAL A 179 13.56 -20.41 -4.65
CA VAL A 179 13.30 -19.00 -4.96
C VAL A 179 14.61 -18.25 -4.90
N THR A 180 14.97 -17.56 -5.99
CA THR A 180 16.09 -16.61 -6.00
C THR A 180 15.54 -15.19 -6.07
N VAL A 181 15.92 -14.36 -5.09
CA VAL A 181 15.50 -12.95 -5.02
C VAL A 181 16.64 -12.05 -5.47
N PHE A 182 16.32 -11.01 -6.22
CA PHE A 182 17.27 -10.00 -6.69
C PHE A 182 16.62 -8.62 -6.73
N VAL A 183 17.44 -7.58 -6.71
CA VAL A 183 17.03 -6.18 -6.83
C VAL A 183 17.42 -5.68 -8.21
N SER A 184 16.47 -5.04 -8.90
CA SER A 184 16.70 -4.38 -10.17
C SER A 184 16.87 -2.87 -9.96
N PRO A 185 17.83 -2.21 -10.63
CA PRO A 185 18.73 -2.76 -11.65
C PRO A 185 19.99 -3.46 -11.09
N ASP A 186 20.26 -3.36 -9.79
CA ASP A 186 21.59 -3.61 -9.20
C ASP A 186 22.18 -5.01 -9.46
N CYS A 187 21.41 -6.08 -9.28
CA CYS A 187 21.91 -7.45 -9.41
C CYS A 187 21.06 -8.35 -10.33
N SER A 188 19.97 -7.80 -10.87
CA SER A 188 19.00 -8.56 -11.67
C SER A 188 19.52 -9.02 -13.04
N LEU A 189 20.41 -8.24 -13.68
CA LEU A 189 20.79 -8.47 -15.07
C LEU A 189 21.49 -9.82 -15.29
N GLU A 190 22.48 -10.15 -14.46
CA GLU A 190 23.24 -11.40 -14.63
C GLU A 190 22.39 -12.64 -14.31
N ILE A 191 21.49 -12.53 -13.32
CA ILE A 191 20.51 -13.59 -13.03
C ILE A 191 19.56 -13.77 -14.23
N LEU A 192 19.01 -12.68 -14.75
CA LEU A 192 18.12 -12.72 -15.91
C LEU A 192 18.80 -13.34 -17.13
N LYS A 193 20.05 -12.95 -17.43
CA LYS A 193 20.83 -13.54 -18.53
C LYS A 193 21.08 -15.03 -18.35
N LYS A 194 21.38 -15.47 -17.12
CA LYS A 194 21.55 -16.90 -16.79
C LYS A 194 20.26 -17.68 -17.05
N GLU A 195 19.12 -17.16 -16.59
CA GLU A 195 17.82 -17.82 -16.78
C GLU A 195 17.39 -17.86 -18.25
N ILE A 196 17.62 -16.79 -19.02
CA ILE A 196 17.37 -16.78 -20.48
C ILE A 196 18.22 -17.84 -21.19
N ARG A 197 19.51 -17.97 -20.85
CA ARG A 197 20.40 -19.00 -21.42
C ARG A 197 19.95 -20.43 -21.14
N ASN A 198 19.37 -20.67 -19.98
CA ASN A 198 18.87 -21.99 -19.60
C ASN A 198 17.48 -22.32 -20.17
N ALA A 199 16.77 -21.33 -20.74
CA ALA A 199 15.44 -21.52 -21.29
C ALA A 199 15.48 -22.20 -22.68
N SER A 200 14.55 -23.13 -22.91
CA SER A 200 14.26 -23.69 -24.24
C SER A 200 13.05 -23.02 -24.91
N VAL A 201 12.18 -22.41 -24.10
CA VAL A 201 11.03 -21.63 -24.54
C VAL A 201 11.00 -20.34 -23.74
N LEU A 202 10.96 -19.20 -24.42
CA LEU A 202 10.88 -17.88 -23.81
C LEU A 202 9.58 -17.20 -24.28
N ARG A 203 8.84 -16.61 -23.33
CA ARG A 203 7.68 -15.77 -23.61
C ARG A 203 8.00 -14.37 -23.09
N VAL A 204 8.03 -13.40 -23.98
CA VAL A 204 8.50 -12.04 -23.70
C VAL A 204 7.32 -11.10 -23.91
N ASN A 205 6.92 -10.40 -22.86
CA ASN A 205 5.99 -9.27 -22.94
C ASN A 205 6.77 -8.03 -22.50
N VAL A 206 7.07 -7.16 -23.45
CA VAL A 206 7.86 -5.94 -23.23
C VAL A 206 7.26 -4.82 -24.05
N TYR A 207 7.17 -3.63 -23.46
CA TYR A 207 6.73 -2.44 -24.17
C TYR A 207 7.82 -1.90 -25.10
N LEU A 208 9.06 -1.84 -24.60
CA LEU A 208 10.25 -1.43 -25.35
C LEU A 208 11.40 -2.40 -25.07
N PHE A 209 12.24 -2.65 -26.07
CA PHE A 209 13.36 -3.58 -25.97
C PHE A 209 14.68 -2.87 -26.28
N GLU A 210 15.33 -2.34 -25.24
CA GLU A 210 16.52 -1.46 -25.40
C GLU A 210 17.84 -2.09 -24.89
N SER A 211 17.77 -3.21 -24.17
CA SER A 211 18.96 -3.84 -23.61
C SER A 211 19.64 -4.76 -24.63
N GLN A 212 20.79 -4.33 -25.14
CA GLN A 212 21.63 -5.16 -26.02
C GLN A 212 22.11 -6.44 -25.32
N ASP A 213 22.32 -6.40 -24.01
CA ASP A 213 22.73 -7.59 -23.26
C ASP A 213 21.62 -8.64 -23.24
N ILE A 214 20.37 -8.24 -22.99
CA ILE A 214 19.21 -9.15 -23.03
C ILE A 214 18.96 -9.62 -24.46
N GLU A 215 19.08 -8.73 -25.45
CA GLU A 215 18.93 -9.07 -26.87
C GLU A 215 19.84 -10.23 -27.28
N ARG A 216 21.13 -10.16 -26.92
CA ARG A 216 22.09 -11.22 -27.24
C ARG A 216 21.68 -12.57 -26.67
N GLU A 217 21.20 -12.60 -25.42
CA GLU A 217 20.76 -13.84 -24.80
C GLU A 217 19.49 -14.40 -25.47
N VAL A 218 18.56 -13.53 -25.90
CA VAL A 218 17.35 -13.94 -26.63
C VAL A 218 17.71 -14.50 -28.01
N VAL A 219 18.62 -13.85 -28.73
CA VAL A 219 19.12 -14.35 -30.03
C VAL A 219 19.83 -15.68 -29.84
N ASP A 220 20.59 -15.85 -28.76
CA ASP A 220 21.23 -17.13 -28.44
C ASP A 220 20.20 -18.25 -28.20
N VAL A 221 19.04 -17.95 -27.59
CA VAL A 221 17.92 -18.92 -27.46
C VAL A 221 17.50 -19.46 -28.81
N LEU A 222 17.33 -18.57 -29.80
CA LEU A 222 16.96 -18.96 -31.16
C LEU A 222 18.08 -19.75 -31.84
N SER A 223 19.35 -19.34 -31.66
CA SER A 223 20.51 -19.96 -32.29
C SER A 223 20.68 -21.44 -31.90
N ARG A 224 20.38 -21.77 -30.64
CA ARG A 224 20.44 -23.12 -30.09
C ARG A 224 19.15 -23.95 -30.28
N GLY A 225 18.21 -23.46 -31.11
CA GLY A 225 16.97 -24.16 -31.47
C GLY A 225 15.81 -24.00 -30.48
N GLY A 226 15.91 -23.06 -29.54
CA GLY A 226 14.82 -22.69 -28.64
C GLY A 226 13.73 -21.86 -29.35
N THR A 227 12.59 -21.71 -28.69
CA THR A 227 11.44 -20.94 -29.21
C THR A 227 11.25 -19.65 -28.42
N VAL A 228 11.07 -18.53 -29.11
CA VAL A 228 10.76 -17.23 -28.47
C VAL A 228 9.41 -16.74 -28.98
N HIS A 229 8.52 -16.39 -28.06
CA HIS A 229 7.22 -15.76 -28.34
C HIS A 229 7.22 -14.33 -27.82
N MET A 230 7.00 -13.37 -28.72
CA MET A 230 6.71 -11.98 -28.36
C MET A 230 5.20 -11.85 -28.16
N LEU A 231 4.79 -11.37 -26.99
CA LEU A 231 3.39 -11.27 -26.54
C LEU A 231 2.97 -9.81 -26.36
#